data_AF-A0AA40LM27-F1
#
_entry.id   AF-A0AA40LM27-F1
#
_cell.length_a   1.000
_cell.length_b   1.000
_cell.length_c   1.000
_cell.angle_alpha   90.00
_cell.angle_beta   90.00
_cell.angle_gamma   90.00
#
_symmetry.space_group_name_H-M   'P 1'
#
loop_
_entity.id
_entity.type
_entity.pdbx_description
1 polymer ?
#
loop_
_entity_poly.entity_id
_entity_poly.type
_entity_poly.pdbx_seq_one_letter_code
_entity_poly.pdbx_strand_id
1 'polypeptide(L)'
;MCSFSITADLNNVRFSAYRTAIKIRRLQKALCCESSYQMDLLELNTTNEVFTQHKLNQNDQLLSVPDVINCLTTTYDGLEQLHKDLVNVPLCVDMCLNWLLNVYDTGRTGKIRVQSLKIGLMSLSKGLLEEKYRYLFKEVAGPTEMCDQRQLGLLLHDAIQIPRQLGEVASFGGSNIEPSVRSCFQQNNNKPEISVKEFIDWMRLEPQSMVWLPVLHRVAAAETAKHQAKCNICKECPIVGFR
;
A
#
# COMPACT_ATOMS: atom_id res chain seq x y z
N MET A 1 0.85 18.64 -23.74
CA MET A 1 2.14 17.90 -23.74
C MET A 1 3.00 18.42 -22.60
N CYS A 2 2.94 17.80 -21.41
CA CYS A 2 3.91 17.99 -20.33
C CYS A 2 3.70 16.85 -19.31
N SER A 3 4.01 15.61 -19.71
CA SER A 3 3.60 14.44 -18.90
C SER A 3 4.63 13.30 -18.87
N PHE A 4 5.93 13.58 -19.01
CA PHE A 4 6.96 12.53 -18.92
C PHE A 4 8.23 12.86 -18.13
N SER A 5 8.29 13.97 -17.36
CA SER A 5 9.55 14.42 -16.71
C SER A 5 9.50 14.61 -15.18
N ILE A 6 8.49 14.12 -14.45
CA ILE A 6 8.24 14.54 -13.04
C ILE A 6 8.64 13.49 -11.97
N THR A 7 9.35 12.42 -12.31
CA THR A 7 9.95 11.52 -11.29
C THR A 7 11.20 12.12 -10.65
N ALA A 8 11.94 12.97 -11.38
CA ALA A 8 13.13 13.65 -10.88
C ALA A 8 12.80 14.81 -9.92
N ASP A 9 11.72 15.55 -10.16
CA ASP A 9 11.36 16.73 -9.35
C ASP A 9 10.92 16.42 -7.91
N LEU A 10 10.50 15.17 -7.64
CA LEU A 10 10.13 14.77 -6.28
C LEU A 10 11.33 14.49 -5.37
N ASN A 11 12.55 14.40 -5.92
CA ASN A 11 13.75 14.16 -5.11
C ASN A 11 14.12 15.36 -4.22
N ASN A 12 13.55 16.55 -4.47
CA ASN A 12 13.72 17.75 -3.65
C ASN A 12 12.95 17.73 -2.31
N VAL A 13 12.10 16.73 -2.06
CA VAL A 13 11.41 16.59 -0.77
C VAL A 13 12.42 16.13 0.29
N ARG A 14 12.68 17.02 1.27
CA ARG A 14 13.69 16.85 2.33
C ARG A 14 13.44 15.63 3.24
N PHE A 15 12.18 15.24 3.42
CA PHE A 15 11.79 14.08 4.22
C PHE A 15 11.53 12.87 3.31
N SER A 16 12.34 11.82 3.44
CA SER A 16 12.28 10.60 2.63
C SER A 16 10.93 9.88 2.72
N ALA A 17 10.32 9.84 3.90
CA ALA A 17 9.00 9.22 4.09
C ALA A 17 7.90 9.95 3.29
N TYR A 18 7.92 11.29 3.26
CA TYR A 18 6.98 12.08 2.45
C TYR A 18 7.23 11.93 0.96
N ARG A 19 8.51 11.90 0.53
CA ARG A 19 8.87 11.67 -0.87
C ARG A 19 8.35 10.33 -1.37
N THR A 20 8.61 9.26 -0.61
CA THR A 20 8.11 7.91 -0.90
C THR A 20 6.59 7.89 -0.93
N ALA A 21 5.93 8.49 0.06
CA ALA A 21 4.48 8.57 0.12
C ALA A 21 3.88 9.32 -1.09
N ILE A 22 4.48 10.41 -1.57
CA ILE A 22 4.01 11.12 -2.77
C ILE A 22 4.20 10.27 -4.02
N LYS A 23 5.34 9.55 -4.14
CA LYS A 23 5.56 8.60 -5.24
C LYS A 23 4.50 7.48 -5.24
N ILE A 24 4.22 6.89 -4.08
CA ILE A 24 3.18 5.87 -3.92
C ILE A 24 1.79 6.46 -4.19
N ARG A 25 1.50 7.69 -3.75
CA ARG A 25 0.20 8.35 -4.01
C ARG A 25 -0.02 8.59 -5.50
N ARG A 26 1.03 8.99 -6.24
CA ARG A 26 0.97 9.10 -7.71
C ARG A 26 0.73 7.74 -8.35
N LEU A 27 1.41 6.70 -7.87
CA LEU A 27 1.18 5.34 -8.33
C LEU A 27 -0.27 4.90 -8.05
N GLN A 28 -0.82 5.15 -6.86
CA GLN A 28 -2.23 4.86 -6.55
C GLN A 28 -3.17 5.56 -7.54
N LYS A 29 -2.93 6.84 -7.84
CA LYS A 29 -3.72 7.60 -8.82
C LYS A 29 -3.58 7.07 -10.24
N ALA A 30 -2.43 6.51 -10.59
CA ALA A 30 -2.17 5.91 -11.90
C ALA A 30 -2.73 4.48 -12.02
N LEU A 31 -2.70 3.69 -10.94
CA LEU A 31 -3.25 2.34 -10.88
C LEU A 31 -4.78 2.32 -10.69
N CYS A 32 -5.35 3.41 -10.18
CA CYS A 32 -6.79 3.61 -10.00
C CYS A 32 -7.34 4.77 -10.88
N CYS A 33 -6.57 5.18 -11.90
CA CYS A 33 -6.84 6.16 -12.95
C CYS A 33 -7.74 7.37 -12.60
N GLU A 34 -7.09 8.51 -12.34
CA GLU A 34 -7.59 9.91 -12.43
C GLU A 34 -9.11 10.16 -12.50
N SER A 35 -9.69 10.63 -11.38
CA SER A 35 -10.68 11.70 -11.46
C SER A 35 -10.61 12.60 -10.24
N SER A 36 -10.59 13.89 -10.53
CA SER A 36 -10.53 15.04 -9.62
C SER A 36 -11.76 15.18 -8.70
N TYR A 37 -12.54 14.11 -8.53
CA TYR A 37 -13.62 14.01 -7.57
C TYR A 37 -13.32 12.86 -6.60
N GLN A 38 -13.22 13.26 -5.34
CA GLN A 38 -12.87 12.46 -4.19
C GLN A 38 -13.83 11.28 -3.97
N MET A 39 -13.64 10.16 -4.66
CA MET A 39 -14.15 8.84 -4.26
C MET A 39 -13.18 7.75 -4.74
N ASP A 40 -12.20 7.46 -3.89
CA ASP A 40 -11.19 6.42 -4.07
C ASP A 40 -11.82 5.01 -4.17
N LEU A 41 -11.42 4.26 -5.20
CA LEU A 41 -12.21 3.19 -5.84
C LEU A 41 -12.10 1.79 -5.19
N LEU A 42 -10.99 1.46 -4.54
CA LEU A 42 -10.74 0.13 -3.96
C LEU A 42 -11.10 0.11 -2.47
N GLU A 43 -12.33 -0.27 -2.14
CA GLU A 43 -12.73 -0.53 -0.76
C GLU A 43 -12.12 -1.83 -0.23
N LEU A 44 -11.73 -1.84 1.06
CA LEU A 44 -11.18 -3.02 1.74
C LEU A 44 -12.12 -4.24 1.64
N ASN A 45 -13.44 -4.01 1.70
CA ASN A 45 -14.44 -5.07 1.67
C ASN A 45 -14.53 -5.71 0.27
N THR A 46 -14.63 -4.90 -0.78
CA THR A 46 -14.66 -5.39 -2.17
C THR A 46 -13.42 -6.20 -2.52
N THR A 47 -12.24 -5.72 -2.09
CA THR A 47 -10.97 -6.44 -2.33
C THR A 47 -10.97 -7.81 -1.63
N ASN A 48 -11.53 -7.90 -0.42
CA ASN A 48 -11.64 -9.15 0.34
C ASN A 48 -12.64 -10.14 -0.25
N GLU A 49 -13.76 -9.65 -0.76
CA GLU A 49 -14.75 -10.47 -1.45
C GLU A 49 -14.14 -11.10 -2.70
N VAL A 50 -13.39 -10.32 -3.51
CA VAL A 50 -12.70 -10.84 -4.69
C VAL A 50 -11.68 -11.91 -4.32
N PHE A 51 -10.88 -11.71 -3.27
CA PHE A 51 -9.93 -12.74 -2.82
C PHE A 51 -10.62 -14.04 -2.37
N THR A 52 -11.77 -13.92 -1.72
CA THR A 52 -12.58 -15.07 -1.30
C THR A 52 -13.19 -15.80 -2.50
N GLN A 53 -13.68 -15.06 -3.51
CA GLN A 53 -14.22 -15.61 -4.76
C GLN A 53 -13.16 -16.39 -5.56
N HIS A 54 -11.93 -15.87 -5.63
CA HIS A 54 -10.80 -16.52 -6.31
C HIS A 54 -10.12 -17.62 -5.47
N LYS A 55 -10.69 -17.99 -4.32
CA LYS A 55 -10.18 -19.05 -3.41
C LYS A 55 -8.73 -18.83 -2.98
N LEU A 56 -8.31 -17.57 -2.81
CA LEU A 56 -6.96 -17.18 -2.39
C LEU A 56 -6.76 -17.33 -0.87
N ASN A 57 -7.09 -18.51 -0.35
CA ASN A 57 -7.06 -18.81 1.08
C ASN A 57 -5.68 -19.28 1.55
N GLN A 58 -4.84 -19.80 0.64
CA GLN A 58 -3.48 -20.26 0.95
C GLN A 58 -2.47 -19.16 0.66
N ASN A 59 -1.98 -18.50 1.71
CA ASN A 59 -1.06 -17.36 1.59
C ASN A 59 0.32 -17.73 1.01
N ASP A 60 0.76 -18.98 1.19
CA ASP A 60 2.00 -19.52 0.62
C ASP A 60 1.89 -19.97 -0.84
N GLN A 61 0.67 -20.02 -1.41
CA GLN A 61 0.47 -20.44 -2.79
C GLN A 61 1.08 -19.42 -3.76
N LEU A 62 1.74 -19.93 -4.81
CA LEU A 62 2.23 -19.12 -5.92
C LEU A 62 1.14 -19.00 -6.99
N LEU A 63 0.76 -17.77 -7.32
CA LEU A 63 -0.14 -17.43 -8.41
C LEU A 63 0.66 -17.18 -9.68
N SER A 64 0.15 -17.71 -10.79
CA SER A 64 0.70 -17.41 -12.11
C SER A 64 0.15 -16.08 -12.63
N VAL A 65 0.84 -15.46 -13.59
CA VAL A 65 0.37 -14.22 -14.23
C VAL A 65 -1.11 -14.27 -14.66
N PRO A 66 -1.62 -15.34 -15.31
CA PRO A 66 -3.04 -15.42 -15.68
C PRO A 66 -4.01 -15.37 -14.49
N ASP A 67 -3.64 -15.98 -13.36
CA ASP A 67 -4.47 -15.98 -12.15
C ASP A 67 -4.54 -14.58 -11.53
N VAL A 68 -3.40 -13.87 -11.53
CA VAL A 68 -3.34 -12.48 -11.07
C VAL A 68 -4.17 -11.58 -11.98
N ILE A 69 -4.07 -11.74 -13.31
CA ILE A 69 -4.90 -11.01 -14.27
C ILE A 69 -6.38 -11.25 -13.98
N ASN A 70 -6.82 -12.50 -13.84
CA ASN A 70 -8.22 -12.81 -13.55
C ASN A 70 -8.72 -12.14 -12.26
N CYS A 71 -7.91 -12.17 -11.20
CA CYS A 71 -8.23 -11.50 -9.93
C CYS A 71 -8.35 -9.98 -10.09
N LEU A 72 -7.42 -9.35 -10.82
CA LEU A 72 -7.44 -7.91 -11.09
C LEU A 72 -8.61 -7.53 -11.98
N THR A 73 -8.90 -8.31 -13.02
CA THR A 73 -10.04 -8.09 -13.92
C THR A 73 -11.35 -8.12 -13.14
N THR A 74 -11.60 -9.13 -12.29
CA THR A 74 -12.80 -9.15 -11.44
C THR A 74 -12.89 -7.92 -10.53
N THR A 75 -11.74 -7.48 -10.00
CA THR A 75 -11.67 -6.28 -9.16
C THR A 75 -12.10 -5.06 -9.98
N TYR A 76 -11.43 -4.79 -11.10
CA TYR A 76 -11.66 -3.60 -11.92
C TYR A 76 -12.99 -3.62 -12.67
N ASP A 77 -13.53 -4.78 -13.04
CA ASP A 77 -14.88 -4.94 -13.61
C ASP A 77 -15.94 -4.49 -12.60
N GLY A 78 -15.79 -4.87 -11.31
CA GLY A 78 -16.67 -4.38 -10.24
C GLY A 78 -16.61 -2.86 -10.09
N LEU A 79 -15.44 -2.26 -10.31
CA LEU A 79 -15.26 -0.82 -10.24
C LEU A 79 -15.82 -0.09 -11.47
N GLU A 80 -15.67 -0.67 -12.67
CA GLU A 80 -16.25 -0.14 -13.90
C GLU A 80 -17.79 -0.10 -13.82
N GLN A 81 -18.42 -1.13 -13.23
CA GLN A 81 -19.86 -1.13 -13.01
C GLN A 81 -20.34 0.02 -12.13
N LEU A 82 -19.53 0.40 -11.12
CA LEU A 82 -19.82 1.48 -10.19
C LEU A 82 -19.53 2.87 -10.79
N HIS A 83 -18.52 2.96 -11.66
CA HIS A 83 -18.04 4.20 -12.27
C HIS A 83 -17.84 4.04 -13.78
N LYS A 84 -18.96 3.94 -14.49
CA LYS A 84 -18.98 3.86 -15.96
C LYS A 84 -18.21 5.05 -16.56
N ASP A 85 -17.34 4.75 -17.54
CA ASP A 85 -16.49 5.67 -18.32
C ASP A 85 -15.24 6.24 -17.63
N LEU A 86 -14.98 5.93 -16.35
CA LEU A 86 -13.77 6.37 -15.63
C LEU A 86 -12.67 5.31 -15.57
N VAL A 87 -13.03 4.03 -15.71
CA VAL A 87 -12.12 2.91 -15.53
C VAL A 87 -11.88 2.22 -16.87
N ASN A 88 -10.64 2.26 -17.34
CA ASN A 88 -10.21 1.41 -18.46
C ASN A 88 -9.69 0.09 -17.88
N VAL A 89 -10.56 -0.93 -17.82
CA VAL A 89 -10.23 -2.22 -17.18
C VAL A 89 -8.94 -2.84 -17.73
N PRO A 90 -8.77 -3.04 -19.06
CA PRO A 90 -7.54 -3.63 -19.60
C PRO A 90 -6.26 -2.87 -19.20
N LEU A 91 -6.28 -1.54 -19.31
CA LEU A 91 -5.13 -0.71 -18.96
C LEU A 91 -4.80 -0.77 -17.46
N CYS A 92 -5.82 -0.70 -16.61
CA CYS A 92 -5.65 -0.78 -15.15
C CYS A 92 -5.09 -2.13 -14.73
N VAL A 93 -5.58 -3.23 -15.31
CA VAL A 93 -5.08 -4.58 -15.05
C VAL A 93 -3.62 -4.69 -15.47
N ASP A 94 -3.25 -4.25 -16.67
CA ASP A 94 -1.86 -4.30 -17.15
C ASP A 94 -0.90 -3.47 -16.29
N MET A 95 -1.30 -2.25 -15.93
CA MET A 95 -0.49 -1.37 -15.08
C MET A 95 -0.32 -1.96 -13.67
N CYS A 96 -1.39 -2.50 -13.08
CA CYS A 96 -1.35 -3.10 -11.75
C CYS A 96 -0.54 -4.40 -11.73
N LEU A 97 -0.72 -5.26 -12.74
CA LEU A 97 0.09 -6.46 -12.93
C LEU A 97 1.57 -6.12 -13.06
N ASN A 98 1.92 -5.16 -13.92
CA ASN A 98 3.30 -4.75 -14.11
C ASN A 98 3.90 -4.20 -12.81
N TRP A 99 3.14 -3.41 -12.05
CA TRP A 99 3.59 -2.94 -10.74
C TRP A 99 3.83 -4.10 -9.76
N LEU A 100 2.87 -5.03 -9.63
CA LEU A 100 2.98 -6.20 -8.75
C LEU A 100 4.19 -7.08 -9.10
N LEU A 101 4.41 -7.36 -10.38
CA LEU A 101 5.57 -8.12 -10.85
C LEU A 101 6.88 -7.39 -10.56
N ASN A 102 6.93 -6.07 -10.76
CA ASN A 102 8.12 -5.29 -10.46
C ASN A 102 8.45 -5.27 -8.95
N VAL A 103 7.44 -5.28 -8.08
CA VAL A 103 7.64 -5.30 -6.62
C VAL A 103 7.99 -6.70 -6.11
N TYR A 104 7.25 -7.74 -6.54
CA TYR A 104 7.28 -9.06 -5.92
C TYR A 104 7.93 -10.16 -6.77
N ASP A 105 8.11 -9.97 -8.08
CA ASP A 105 8.74 -10.93 -9.00
C ASP A 105 9.97 -10.33 -9.69
N THR A 106 10.93 -9.88 -8.88
CA THR A 106 12.21 -9.35 -9.40
C THR A 106 13.00 -10.36 -10.24
N GLY A 107 12.77 -11.66 -10.03
CA GLY A 107 13.35 -12.75 -10.81
C GLY A 107 12.67 -13.03 -12.16
N ARG A 108 11.58 -12.31 -12.49
CA ARG A 108 10.79 -12.50 -13.73
C ARG A 108 10.36 -13.95 -13.94
N THR A 109 10.03 -14.63 -12.85
CA THR A 109 9.58 -16.03 -12.85
C THR A 109 8.13 -16.18 -13.31
N GLY A 110 7.39 -15.06 -13.39
CA GLY A 110 5.96 -15.03 -13.72
C GLY A 110 5.07 -15.55 -12.60
N LYS A 111 5.59 -15.58 -11.36
CA LYS A 111 4.87 -16.10 -10.19
C LYS A 111 4.94 -15.13 -9.02
N ILE A 112 3.82 -14.91 -8.35
CA ILE A 112 3.70 -14.03 -7.17
C ILE A 112 3.02 -14.82 -6.05
N ARG A 113 3.48 -14.68 -4.80
CA ARG A 113 2.79 -15.28 -3.65
C ARG A 113 1.45 -14.60 -3.40
N VAL A 114 0.43 -15.37 -3.03
CA VAL A 114 -0.88 -14.84 -2.62
C VAL A 114 -0.74 -13.79 -1.51
N GLN A 115 0.07 -14.07 -0.49
CA GLN A 115 0.31 -13.12 0.61
C GLN A 115 0.83 -11.77 0.09
N SER A 116 1.82 -11.81 -0.80
CA SER A 116 2.46 -10.61 -1.34
C SER A 116 1.49 -9.80 -2.20
N LEU A 117 0.66 -10.47 -3.01
CA LEU A 117 -0.44 -9.83 -3.76
C LEU A 117 -1.41 -9.09 -2.83
N LYS A 118 -1.89 -9.77 -1.77
CA LYS A 118 -2.82 -9.20 -0.79
C LYS A 118 -2.20 -8.00 -0.07
N ILE A 119 -0.97 -8.14 0.45
CA ILE A 119 -0.26 -7.05 1.14
C ILE A 119 -0.09 -5.84 0.22
N GLY A 120 0.29 -6.06 -1.04
CA GLY A 120 0.44 -4.99 -2.03
C GLY A 120 -0.85 -4.23 -2.29
N LEU A 121 -1.91 -4.96 -2.66
CA LEU A 121 -3.21 -4.36 -2.96
C LEU A 121 -3.85 -3.69 -1.73
N MET A 122 -3.75 -4.30 -0.55
CA MET A 122 -4.35 -3.78 0.69
C MET A 122 -3.56 -2.62 1.31
N SER A 123 -2.27 -2.54 1.04
CA SER A 123 -1.50 -1.32 1.37
C SER A 123 -1.99 -0.14 0.53
N LEU A 124 -2.29 -0.38 -0.75
CA LEU A 124 -2.72 0.65 -1.70
C LEU A 124 -4.23 0.93 -1.72
N SER A 125 -5.07 0.09 -1.12
CA SER A 125 -6.52 0.27 -1.06
C SER A 125 -6.92 1.51 -0.24
N LYS A 126 -8.18 1.92 -0.31
CA LYS A 126 -8.74 2.96 0.56
C LYS A 126 -9.37 2.31 1.79
N GLY A 127 -9.06 2.85 2.97
CA GLY A 127 -9.63 2.39 4.23
C GLY A 127 -9.02 3.14 5.41
N LEU A 128 -9.54 2.93 6.61
CA LEU A 128 -8.90 3.48 7.80
C LEU A 128 -7.54 2.82 7.99
N LEU A 129 -6.56 3.61 8.42
CA LEU A 129 -5.19 3.10 8.64
C LEU A 129 -5.19 1.93 9.64
N GLU A 130 -6.02 2.01 10.67
CA GLU A 130 -6.17 0.95 11.68
C GLU A 130 -6.79 -0.34 11.09
N GLU A 131 -7.77 -0.23 10.20
CA GLU A 131 -8.38 -1.38 9.52
C GLU A 131 -7.36 -2.09 8.63
N LYS A 132 -6.52 -1.33 7.92
CA LYS A 132 -5.41 -1.88 7.15
C LYS A 132 -4.42 -2.63 8.04
N TYR A 133 -4.07 -2.07 9.21
CA TYR A 133 -3.19 -2.77 10.15
C TYR A 133 -3.80 -4.07 10.66
N ARG A 134 -5.09 -4.07 11.02
CA ARG A 134 -5.80 -5.30 11.41
C ARG A 134 -5.78 -6.33 10.30
N TYR A 135 -6.04 -5.90 9.07
CA TYR A 135 -6.06 -6.79 7.92
C TYR A 135 -4.67 -7.39 7.64
N LEU A 136 -3.64 -6.55 7.52
CA LEU A 136 -2.27 -6.98 7.29
C LEU A 136 -1.79 -7.96 8.36
N PHE A 137 -2.16 -7.72 9.62
CA PHE A 137 -1.87 -8.63 10.72
C PHE A 137 -2.62 -9.95 10.56
N LYS A 138 -3.92 -9.92 10.25
CA LYS A 138 -4.75 -11.12 10.07
C LYS A 138 -4.24 -12.02 8.94
N GLU A 139 -3.65 -11.44 7.89
CA GLU A 139 -3.06 -12.22 6.79
C GLU A 139 -1.82 -13.03 7.20
N VAL A 140 -1.07 -12.59 8.20
CA VAL A 140 0.11 -13.34 8.69
C VAL A 140 -0.15 -14.08 9.99
N ALA A 141 -1.18 -13.68 10.74
CA ALA A 141 -1.57 -14.33 11.98
C ALA A 141 -1.98 -15.79 11.73
N GLY A 142 -1.57 -16.66 12.65
CA GLY A 142 -1.98 -18.06 12.61
C GLY A 142 -3.47 -18.24 12.95
N PRO A 143 -3.97 -19.49 12.96
CA PRO A 143 -5.33 -19.80 13.38
C PRO A 143 -5.65 -19.38 14.83
N THR A 144 -4.63 -19.03 15.62
CA THR A 144 -4.72 -18.53 16.99
C THR A 144 -4.93 -17.02 17.09
N GLU A 145 -5.02 -16.29 15.97
CA GLU A 145 -5.03 -14.81 15.90
C GLU A 145 -3.81 -14.13 16.56
N MET A 146 -2.73 -14.90 16.74
CA MET A 146 -1.47 -14.46 17.28
C MET A 146 -0.38 -14.57 16.21
N CYS A 147 0.64 -13.72 16.33
CA CYS A 147 1.72 -13.61 15.35
C CYS A 147 3.08 -13.80 16.01
N ASP A 148 3.88 -14.73 15.49
CA ASP A 148 5.26 -14.96 15.91
C ASP A 148 6.25 -14.02 15.21
N GLN A 149 7.53 -14.08 15.59
CA GLN A 149 8.58 -13.25 14.98
C GLN A 149 8.75 -13.53 13.48
N ARG A 150 8.53 -14.76 13.04
CA ARG A 150 8.70 -15.19 11.65
C ARG A 150 7.59 -14.65 10.77
N GLN A 151 6.34 -14.76 11.21
CA GLN A 151 5.13 -14.24 10.58
C GLN A 151 5.19 -12.72 10.46
N LEU A 152 5.57 -12.02 11.53
CA LEU A 152 5.80 -10.57 11.46
C LEU A 152 6.92 -10.24 10.48
N GLY A 153 8.00 -11.02 10.48
CA GLY A 153 9.10 -10.88 9.53
C GLY A 153 8.64 -11.02 8.07
N LEU A 154 7.77 -11.98 7.76
CA LEU A 154 7.19 -12.16 6.43
C LEU A 154 6.35 -10.95 6.01
N LEU A 155 5.51 -10.41 6.90
CA LEU A 155 4.73 -9.21 6.64
C LEU A 155 5.62 -8.01 6.32
N LEU A 156 6.59 -7.74 7.19
CA LEU A 156 7.50 -6.60 7.03
C LEU A 156 8.37 -6.74 5.80
N HIS A 157 8.81 -7.97 5.48
CA HIS A 157 9.59 -8.26 4.28
C HIS A 157 8.79 -7.97 3.00
N ASP A 158 7.51 -8.32 2.95
CA ASP A 158 6.65 -8.03 1.79
C ASP A 158 6.27 -6.54 1.71
N ALA A 159 6.06 -5.90 2.86
CA ALA A 159 5.77 -4.46 2.92
C ALA A 159 6.96 -3.61 2.47
N ILE A 160 8.19 -3.98 2.83
CA ILE A 160 9.41 -3.22 2.46
C ILE A 160 9.76 -3.35 0.96
N GLN A 161 9.22 -4.34 0.24
CA GLN A 161 9.45 -4.44 -1.21
C GLN A 161 8.88 -3.23 -1.96
N ILE A 162 7.80 -2.62 -1.47
CA ILE A 162 7.17 -1.45 -2.09
C ILE A 162 8.12 -0.24 -2.12
N PRO A 163 8.65 0.27 -0.98
CA PRO A 163 9.63 1.35 -1.00
C PRO A 163 10.98 0.93 -1.62
N ARG A 164 11.33 -0.37 -1.60
CA ARG A 164 12.51 -0.90 -2.31
C ARG A 164 12.40 -0.73 -3.81
N GLN A 165 11.24 -1.02 -4.39
CA GLN A 165 11.02 -0.84 -5.83
C GLN A 165 11.09 0.63 -6.26
N LEU A 166 10.83 1.56 -5.34
CA LEU A 166 10.99 3.01 -5.56
C LEU A 166 12.41 3.52 -5.33
N GLY A 167 13.34 2.64 -4.95
CA GLY A 167 14.73 2.98 -4.63
C GLY A 167 14.91 3.72 -3.30
N GLU A 168 13.92 3.68 -2.40
CA GLU A 168 13.95 4.43 -1.14
C GLU A 168 14.20 3.58 0.10
N VAL A 169 14.44 2.27 -0.06
CA VAL A 169 14.63 1.30 1.05
C VAL A 169 15.70 1.70 2.07
N ALA A 170 16.76 2.38 1.65
CA ALA A 170 17.81 2.86 2.55
C ALA A 170 17.27 3.82 3.62
N SER A 171 16.18 4.55 3.31
CA SER A 171 15.51 5.44 4.25
C SER A 171 14.59 4.70 5.23
N PHE A 172 14.31 3.41 5.04
CA PHE A 172 13.35 2.63 5.84
C PHE A 172 14.01 1.51 6.66
N GLY A 173 15.31 1.65 6.97
CA GLY A 173 16.06 0.64 7.73
C GLY A 173 16.75 -0.42 6.86
N GLY A 174 16.71 -0.27 5.54
CA GLY A 174 17.33 -1.22 4.60
C GLY A 174 16.44 -2.42 4.31
N SER A 175 16.98 -3.40 3.58
CA SER A 175 16.24 -4.62 3.21
C SER A 175 16.16 -5.64 4.35
N ASN A 176 16.96 -5.47 5.41
CA ASN A 176 16.91 -6.34 6.57
C ASN A 176 15.82 -5.88 7.54
N ILE A 177 14.76 -6.68 7.70
CA ILE A 177 13.63 -6.40 8.57
C ILE A 177 13.81 -6.90 10.02
N GLU A 178 14.86 -7.68 10.30
CA GLU A 178 15.09 -8.27 11.62
C GLU A 178 15.18 -7.25 12.75
N PRO A 179 15.85 -6.07 12.59
CA PRO A 179 15.88 -5.07 13.65
C PRO A 179 14.49 -4.54 13.99
N SER A 180 13.62 -4.36 12.99
CA SER A 180 12.23 -3.95 13.18
C SER A 180 11.40 -5.00 13.91
N VAL A 181 11.56 -6.28 13.54
CA VAL A 181 10.89 -7.40 14.23
C VAL A 181 11.34 -7.44 15.69
N ARG A 182 12.66 -7.41 15.95
CA ARG A 182 13.19 -7.40 17.32
C ARG A 182 12.66 -6.21 18.13
N SER A 183 12.61 -5.02 17.54
CA SER A 183 12.06 -3.82 18.18
C SER A 183 10.59 -4.00 18.58
N CYS A 184 9.76 -4.57 17.71
CA CYS A 184 8.35 -4.86 18.01
C CYS A 184 8.20 -5.82 19.20
N PHE A 185 8.98 -6.90 19.21
CA PHE A 185 8.90 -7.91 20.27
C PHE A 185 9.49 -7.43 21.60
N GLN A 186 10.55 -6.62 21.57
CA GLN A 186 11.14 -5.99 22.77
C GLN A 186 10.15 -5.06 23.48
N GLN A 187 9.34 -4.31 22.72
CA GLN A 187 8.31 -3.46 23.31
C GLN A 187 7.16 -4.25 23.94
N ASN A 188 6.92 -5.46 23.46
CA ASN A 188 5.89 -6.36 23.98
C ASN A 188 6.46 -7.35 25.02
N ASN A 189 7.47 -6.94 25.80
CA ASN A 189 8.11 -7.73 26.85
C ASN A 189 8.72 -9.07 26.38
N ASN A 190 9.18 -9.15 25.12
CA ASN A 190 9.75 -10.35 24.52
C ASN A 190 8.83 -11.59 24.60
N LYS A 191 7.51 -11.38 24.54
CA LYS A 191 6.56 -12.50 24.41
C LYS A 191 6.86 -13.31 23.15
N PRO A 192 6.60 -14.63 23.15
CA PRO A 192 6.82 -15.47 21.95
C PRO A 192 5.89 -15.08 20.79
N GLU A 193 4.72 -14.53 21.10
CA GLU A 193 3.71 -14.11 20.14
C GLU A 193 3.11 -12.76 20.55
N ILE A 194 2.68 -11.98 19.56
CA ILE A 194 1.99 -10.71 19.74
C ILE A 194 0.54 -10.81 19.27
N SER A 195 -0.34 -10.02 19.89
CA SER A 195 -1.73 -9.85 19.48
C SER A 195 -1.92 -8.70 18.50
N VAL A 196 -3.06 -8.66 17.81
CA VAL A 196 -3.45 -7.58 16.89
C VAL A 196 -3.33 -6.20 17.55
N LYS A 197 -3.69 -6.07 18.84
CA LYS A 197 -3.66 -4.80 19.56
C LYS A 197 -2.23 -4.30 19.77
N GLU A 198 -1.36 -5.19 20.24
CA GLU A 198 0.07 -4.91 20.46
C GLU A 198 0.77 -4.54 19.14
N PHE A 199 0.39 -5.18 18.04
CA PHE A 199 0.86 -4.81 16.71
C PHE A 199 0.42 -3.40 16.30
N ILE A 200 -0.86 -3.06 16.49
CA ILE A 200 -1.38 -1.72 16.16
C ILE A 200 -0.69 -0.66 17.02
N ASP A 201 -0.49 -0.91 18.31
CA ASP A 201 0.19 0.01 19.21
C ASP A 201 1.65 0.25 18.80
N TRP A 202 2.35 -0.80 18.37
CA TRP A 202 3.68 -0.66 17.76
C TRP A 202 3.65 0.15 16.46
N MET A 203 2.68 -0.10 15.57
CA MET A 203 2.53 0.64 14.31
C MET A 203 2.23 2.13 14.52
N ARG A 204 1.54 2.49 15.61
CA ARG A 204 1.28 3.89 16.01
C ARG A 204 2.55 4.65 16.39
N LEU A 205 3.62 3.95 16.77
CA LEU A 205 4.94 4.57 16.99
C LEU A 205 5.68 4.87 15.68
N GLU A 206 5.06 4.57 14.53
CA GLU A 206 5.59 4.81 13.19
C GLU A 206 6.99 4.20 12.99
N PRO A 207 7.13 2.87 13.14
CA PRO A 207 8.42 2.22 13.03
C PRO A 207 9.03 2.47 11.64
N GLN A 208 10.35 2.64 11.60
CA GLN A 208 11.06 3.09 10.40
C GLN A 208 10.79 2.23 9.16
N SER A 209 10.54 0.92 9.31
CA SER A 209 10.21 0.03 8.18
C SER A 209 8.80 0.24 7.61
N MET A 210 7.87 0.81 8.38
CA MET A 210 6.46 0.96 7.99
C MET A 210 5.97 2.40 7.95
N VAL A 211 6.78 3.39 8.34
CA VAL A 211 6.40 4.82 8.39
C VAL A 211 5.90 5.38 7.06
N TRP A 212 6.23 4.76 5.92
CA TRP A 212 5.71 5.16 4.61
C TRP A 212 4.18 5.02 4.50
N LEU A 213 3.57 4.04 5.17
CA LEU A 213 2.12 3.79 5.10
C LEU A 213 1.29 4.86 5.84
N PRO A 214 1.55 5.23 7.11
CA PRO A 214 0.84 6.33 7.76
C PRO A 214 1.12 7.68 7.06
N VAL A 215 2.33 7.90 6.54
CA VAL A 215 2.65 9.11 5.78
C VAL A 215 1.86 9.16 4.46
N LEU A 216 1.67 8.03 3.77
CA LEU A 216 0.80 7.95 2.59
C LEU A 216 -0.62 8.42 2.91
N HIS A 217 -1.18 7.99 4.04
CA HIS A 217 -2.50 8.44 4.47
C HIS A 217 -2.54 9.94 4.80
N ARG A 218 -1.49 10.47 5.45
CA ARG A 218 -1.36 11.92 5.68
C ARG A 218 -1.31 12.70 4.37
N VAL A 219 -0.55 12.22 3.40
CA VAL A 219 -0.44 12.85 2.06
C VAL A 219 -1.80 12.82 1.36
N ALA A 220 -2.49 11.69 1.36
CA ALA A 220 -3.83 11.57 0.77
C ALA A 220 -4.85 12.52 1.43
N ALA A 221 -4.84 12.63 2.77
CA ALA A 221 -5.69 13.56 3.49
C ALA A 221 -5.34 15.02 3.17
N ALA A 222 -4.04 15.36 3.15
CA ALA A 222 -3.55 16.71 2.89
C ALA A 222 -3.85 17.20 1.46
N GLU A 223 -3.89 16.32 0.47
CA GLU A 223 -4.29 16.67 -0.91
C GLU A 223 -5.73 17.18 -1.00
N THR A 224 -6.60 16.75 -0.09
CA THR A 224 -8.03 17.13 -0.06
C THR A 224 -8.34 18.18 1.01
N ALA A 225 -7.35 18.53 1.83
CA ALA A 225 -7.49 19.51 2.89
C ALA A 225 -7.67 20.91 2.28
N LYS A 226 -8.89 21.43 2.39
CA LYS A 226 -9.22 22.81 2.07
C LYS A 226 -8.84 23.70 3.26
N HIS A 227 -7.76 24.43 3.10
CA HIS A 227 -7.37 25.45 4.05
C HIS A 227 -8.18 26.72 3.76
N GLN A 228 -8.94 27.20 4.74
CA GLN A 228 -9.56 28.54 4.73
C GLN A 228 -8.50 29.64 4.89
N ALA A 229 -7.43 29.56 4.10
CA ALA A 229 -6.37 30.55 3.99
C ALA A 229 -6.37 31.06 2.56
N LYS A 230 -6.11 32.35 2.40
CA LYS A 230 -6.04 33.00 1.09
C LYS A 230 -4.61 32.88 0.57
N CYS A 231 -4.43 32.40 -0.66
CA CYS A 231 -3.09 32.36 -1.23
C CYS A 231 -2.54 33.79 -1.36
N ASN A 232 -1.36 34.06 -0.81
CA ASN A 232 -0.80 35.41 -0.87
C ASN A 232 -0.43 35.84 -2.30
N ILE A 233 -0.20 34.89 -3.20
CA ILE A 233 0.21 35.11 -4.59
C ILE A 233 -1.00 35.17 -5.52
N CYS A 234 -1.82 34.11 -5.60
CA CYS A 234 -2.96 34.06 -6.53
C CYS A 234 -4.30 34.55 -5.95
N LYS A 235 -4.36 34.87 -4.65
CA LYS A 235 -5.56 35.35 -3.93
C LYS A 235 -6.78 34.40 -3.97
N GLU A 236 -6.67 33.21 -4.54
CA GLU A 236 -7.69 32.17 -4.51
C GLU A 236 -7.92 31.65 -3.08
N CYS A 237 -9.18 31.35 -2.79
CA CYS A 237 -9.66 30.78 -1.55
C CYS A 237 -10.78 29.77 -1.88
N PRO A 238 -10.76 28.55 -1.32
CA PRO A 238 -9.78 28.02 -0.37
C PRO A 238 -8.52 27.46 -1.05
N ILE A 239 -7.38 27.50 -0.35
CA ILE A 239 -6.18 26.76 -0.77
C ILE A 239 -6.44 25.27 -0.57
N VAL A 240 -6.27 24.47 -1.61
CA VAL A 240 -6.33 23.00 -1.54
C VAL A 240 -4.91 22.47 -1.62
N GLY A 241 -4.46 21.67 -0.65
CA GLY A 241 -3.13 21.07 -0.64
C GLY A 241 -2.34 21.34 0.65
N PHE A 242 -1.03 21.06 0.65
CA PHE A 242 -0.16 21.15 1.84
C PHE A 242 -0.02 22.59 2.39
N ARG A 243 0.00 22.71 3.72
CA ARG A 243 0.35 23.94 4.45
C ARG A 243 1.85 24.12 4.55
#